data_AF-A0A9W7LCE9-F1
#
_entry.id   AF-A0A9W7LCE9-F1
#
_cell.length_a   1.000
_cell.length_b   1.000
_cell.length_c   1.000
_cell.angle_alpha   90.00
_cell.angle_beta   90.00
_cell.angle_gamma   90.00
#
_symmetry.space_group_name_H-M   'P 1'
#
loop_
_entity.id
_entity.type
_entity.pdbx_description
1 polymer ?
#
loop_
_entity_poly.entity_id
_entity_poly.type
_entity_poly.pdbx_seq_one_letter_code
_entity_poly.pdbx_strand_id
1 'polypeptide(L)'
;MSIRFASIARTGLTRLATKGPRAPQALRTPMFSGLASTIRPFSAKPTIEMAKEAPKEYYEMSNETIIKLSAEGVFEAIEERLIREIMAVDEVDWDAAHLKPPLGQISFFLLALQFARAQMENLGLKPYTAMMKTRRANRLASSYPNYNKNILADFSMAQSLID
;
A
#
# COMPACT_ATOMS: atom_id res chain seq x y z
N MET A 1 28.11 34.30 -7.48
CA MET A 1 28.57 32.91 -7.23
C MET A 1 27.99 32.04 -8.33
N SER A 2 28.83 31.58 -9.26
CA SER A 2 28.44 30.90 -10.49
C SER A 2 28.92 29.45 -10.41
N ILE A 3 27.99 28.50 -10.36
CA ILE A 3 28.30 27.07 -10.25
C ILE A 3 28.19 26.47 -11.66
N ARG A 4 29.33 25.99 -12.17
CA ARG A 4 29.47 25.38 -13.49
C ARG A 4 28.96 23.93 -13.47
N PHE A 5 28.06 23.60 -14.38
CA PHE A 5 27.66 22.23 -14.68
C PHE A 5 28.77 21.52 -15.48
N ALA A 6 29.29 20.41 -14.93
CA ALA A 6 30.21 19.53 -15.64
C ALA A 6 29.44 18.51 -16.48
N SER A 7 29.57 18.66 -17.79
CA SER A 7 29.18 17.68 -18.82
C SER A 7 30.07 16.43 -18.71
N ILE A 8 29.44 15.27 -18.57
CA ILE A 8 30.08 13.96 -18.74
C ILE A 8 29.48 13.31 -19.99
N ALA A 9 30.22 13.42 -21.08
CA ALA A 9 30.09 12.56 -22.24
C ALA A 9 31.34 11.68 -22.31
N ARG A 10 31.16 10.36 -22.44
CA ARG A 10 32.01 9.47 -23.24
C ARG A 10 31.39 8.06 -23.31
N THR A 11 30.78 7.65 -24.42
CA THR A 11 31.32 6.96 -25.63
C THR A 11 31.79 5.51 -25.42
N GLY A 12 31.18 4.61 -26.20
CA GLY A 12 31.70 3.30 -26.66
C GLY A 12 31.38 2.13 -25.73
N LEU A 13 30.98 0.94 -26.17
CA LEU A 13 31.40 0.24 -27.38
C LEU A 13 30.40 -0.89 -27.71
N THR A 14 30.31 -1.14 -29.01
CA THR A 14 29.64 -2.20 -29.76
C THR A 14 29.93 -3.64 -29.33
N ARG A 15 28.93 -4.54 -29.39
CA ARG A 15 29.13 -5.86 -30.00
C ARG A 15 27.84 -6.46 -30.61
N LEU A 16 27.90 -6.63 -31.92
CA LEU A 16 27.03 -7.45 -32.76
C LEU A 16 27.10 -8.93 -32.33
N ALA A 17 25.95 -9.59 -32.21
CA ALA A 17 25.86 -11.05 -32.28
C ALA A 17 24.61 -11.44 -33.07
N THR A 18 24.87 -11.81 -34.32
CA THR A 18 23.98 -12.42 -35.30
C THR A 18 23.77 -13.91 -35.01
N LYS A 19 22.52 -14.36 -34.87
CA LYS A 19 22.01 -15.74 -35.07
C LYS A 19 20.52 -15.71 -34.71
N GLY A 20 19.52 -16.02 -35.50
CA GLY A 20 19.30 -16.62 -36.83
C GLY A 20 17.77 -16.91 -36.87
N PRO A 21 17.12 -17.03 -38.03
CA PRO A 21 15.67 -17.24 -38.09
C PRO A 21 15.31 -18.63 -37.55
N ARG A 22 14.59 -18.69 -36.42
CA ARG A 22 13.98 -19.93 -35.93
C ARG A 22 12.84 -20.32 -36.87
N ALA A 23 13.01 -21.48 -37.51
CA ALA A 23 11.98 -22.15 -38.29
C ALA A 23 10.69 -22.34 -37.47
N PRO A 24 9.50 -22.33 -38.13
CA PRO A 24 8.23 -22.56 -37.48
C PRO A 24 8.19 -24.00 -36.93
N GLN A 25 8.22 -24.15 -35.62
CA GLN A 25 7.94 -25.42 -34.97
C GLN A 25 6.47 -25.77 -35.25
N ALA A 26 6.29 -26.86 -35.97
CA ALA A 26 5.01 -27.41 -36.34
C ALA A 26 4.12 -27.62 -35.11
N LEU A 27 2.85 -27.22 -35.26
CA LEU A 27 1.73 -27.62 -34.42
C LEU A 27 1.84 -29.09 -34.02
N ARG A 28 2.15 -29.32 -32.75
CA ARG A 28 1.83 -30.56 -32.04
C ARG A 28 1.08 -30.18 -30.78
N THR A 29 -0.18 -29.78 -30.95
CA THR A 29 -1.14 -29.80 -29.86
C THR A 29 -1.40 -31.27 -29.50
N PRO A 30 -1.12 -31.72 -28.27
CA PRO A 30 -1.72 -32.95 -27.79
C PRO A 30 -3.24 -32.76 -27.82
N MET A 31 -3.92 -33.79 -28.30
CA MET A 31 -5.37 -33.93 -28.27
C MET A 31 -5.86 -33.58 -26.86
N PHE A 32 -6.58 -32.46 -26.75
CA PHE A 32 -7.40 -32.12 -25.59
C PHE A 32 -8.54 -33.14 -25.53
N SER A 33 -8.24 -34.36 -25.09
CA SER A 33 -9.23 -35.34 -24.69
C SER A 33 -9.58 -35.09 -23.23
N GLY A 34 -10.79 -34.60 -22.97
CA GLY A 34 -11.34 -34.62 -21.62
C GLY A 34 -11.66 -33.25 -21.01
N LEU A 35 -12.43 -32.42 -21.71
CA LEU A 35 -13.41 -31.59 -21.02
C LEU A 35 -14.79 -32.01 -21.51
N ALA A 36 -15.24 -33.17 -21.03
CA ALA A 36 -16.66 -33.40 -20.83
C ALA A 36 -17.10 -32.41 -19.75
N SER A 37 -17.31 -31.14 -20.13
CA SER A 37 -18.00 -30.18 -19.30
C SER A 37 -19.43 -30.70 -19.17
N THR A 38 -19.68 -31.47 -18.12
CA THR A 38 -21.01 -31.84 -17.67
C THR A 38 -21.78 -30.54 -17.51
N ILE A 39 -22.63 -30.24 -18.48
CA ILE A 39 -23.61 -29.15 -18.40
C ILE A 39 -24.50 -29.53 -17.22
N ARG A 40 -24.26 -28.91 -16.06
CA ARG A 40 -25.05 -29.21 -14.86
C ARG A 40 -26.46 -28.65 -15.07
N PRO A 41 -27.52 -29.44 -14.83
CA PRO A 41 -28.90 -28.94 -14.93
C PRO A 41 -29.11 -27.80 -13.92
N PHE A 42 -29.68 -26.70 -14.40
CA PHE A 42 -29.82 -25.40 -13.72
C PHE A 42 -30.72 -25.42 -12.46
N SER A 43 -31.19 -26.59 -11.98
CA SER A 43 -32.16 -26.70 -10.88
C SER A 43 -31.73 -27.63 -9.73
N ALA A 44 -30.52 -28.19 -9.74
CA ALA A 44 -30.05 -29.03 -8.64
C ALA A 44 -29.50 -28.15 -7.51
N LYS A 45 -30.09 -28.27 -6.31
CA LYS A 45 -29.54 -27.63 -5.10
C LYS A 45 -28.12 -28.19 -4.85
N PRO A 46 -27.15 -27.36 -4.42
CA PRO A 46 -25.82 -27.84 -4.05
C PRO A 46 -25.94 -28.89 -2.94
N THR A 47 -25.28 -30.04 -3.12
CA THR A 47 -25.20 -31.07 -2.08
C THR A 47 -24.24 -30.62 -0.97
N ILE A 48 -24.43 -31.14 0.24
CA ILE A 48 -23.61 -30.78 1.42
C ILE A 48 -22.13 -31.11 1.20
N GLU A 49 -21.85 -32.18 0.45
CA GLU A 49 -20.50 -32.58 0.08
C GLU A 49 -19.82 -31.53 -0.79
N MET A 50 -20.52 -31.04 -1.83
CA MET A 50 -20.02 -29.97 -2.69
C MET A 50 -19.73 -28.68 -1.92
N ALA A 51 -20.54 -28.35 -0.91
CA ALA A 51 -20.32 -27.17 -0.08
C ALA A 51 -19.06 -27.31 0.81
N LYS A 52 -18.67 -28.52 1.20
CA LYS A 52 -17.46 -28.77 1.98
C LYS A 52 -16.18 -28.67 1.16
N GLU A 53 -16.26 -28.97 -0.13
CA GLU A 53 -15.14 -28.88 -1.08
C GLU A 53 -14.95 -27.47 -1.63
N ALA A 54 -15.89 -26.56 -1.39
CA ALA A 54 -15.77 -25.18 -1.85
C ALA A 54 -14.57 -24.50 -1.18
N PRO A 55 -13.71 -23.79 -1.94
CA PRO A 55 -12.59 -23.05 -1.38
C PRO A 55 -13.14 -22.02 -0.39
N LYS A 56 -12.58 -22.01 0.81
CA LYS A 56 -13.02 -21.10 1.87
C LYS A 56 -12.22 -19.81 1.84
N GLU A 57 -10.95 -19.95 1.48
CA GLU A 57 -9.99 -18.87 1.48
C GLU A 57 -9.53 -18.53 0.06
N TYR A 58 -9.11 -17.28 -0.16
CA TYR A 58 -8.72 -16.79 -1.49
C TYR A 58 -7.44 -17.45 -2.02
N TYR A 59 -6.50 -17.82 -1.15
CA TYR A 59 -5.27 -18.50 -1.55
C TYR A 59 -5.53 -19.92 -2.11
N GLU A 60 -6.67 -20.54 -1.76
CA GLU A 60 -7.08 -21.85 -2.29
C GLU A 60 -7.71 -21.75 -3.69
N MET A 61 -8.09 -20.55 -4.14
CA MET A 61 -8.79 -20.35 -5.40
C MET A 61 -7.85 -20.38 -6.61
N SER A 62 -8.40 -20.82 -7.75
CA SER A 62 -7.68 -20.79 -9.03
C SER A 62 -7.38 -19.35 -9.47
N ASN A 63 -6.27 -19.16 -10.18
CA ASN A 63 -5.83 -17.84 -10.64
C ASN A 63 -6.89 -17.14 -11.52
N GLU A 64 -7.60 -17.90 -12.36
CA GLU A 64 -8.68 -17.34 -13.18
C GLU A 64 -9.84 -16.78 -12.35
N THR A 65 -10.18 -17.45 -11.24
CA THR A 65 -11.24 -17.02 -10.34
C THR A 65 -10.84 -15.74 -9.62
N ILE A 66 -9.60 -15.68 -9.13
CA ILE A 66 -9.04 -14.49 -8.49
C ILE A 66 -9.01 -13.29 -9.44
N ILE A 67 -8.63 -13.48 -10.71
CA ILE A 67 -8.63 -12.40 -11.71
C ILE A 67 -10.04 -11.86 -11.95
N LYS A 68 -11.05 -12.74 -12.01
CA LYS A 68 -12.45 -12.33 -12.19
C LYS A 68 -12.96 -11.53 -10.98
N LEU A 69 -12.77 -12.07 -9.77
CA LEU A 69 -13.18 -11.39 -8.53
C LEU A 69 -12.43 -10.07 -8.31
N SER A 70 -11.16 -10.01 -8.70
CA SER A 70 -10.37 -8.78 -8.70
C SER A 70 -10.94 -7.73 -9.65
N ALA A 71 -11.42 -8.13 -10.84
CA ALA A 71 -12.06 -7.22 -11.79
C ALA A 71 -13.42 -6.72 -11.29
N GLU A 72 -14.11 -7.51 -10.46
CA GLU A 72 -15.35 -7.12 -9.78
C GLU A 72 -15.12 -6.16 -8.60
N GLY A 73 -13.86 -5.95 -8.19
CA GLY A 73 -13.50 -5.02 -7.12
C GLY A 73 -13.53 -5.64 -5.72
N VAL A 74 -13.54 -6.98 -5.61
CA VAL A 74 -13.42 -7.67 -4.31
C VAL A 74 -12.02 -7.43 -3.75
N PHE A 75 -11.94 -6.78 -2.60
CA PHE A 75 -10.68 -6.31 -2.03
C PHE A 75 -9.70 -7.46 -1.75
N GLU A 76 -10.18 -8.52 -1.13
CA GLU A 76 -9.38 -9.69 -0.75
C GLU A 76 -8.82 -10.42 -1.98
N ALA A 77 -9.57 -10.45 -3.08
CA ALA A 77 -9.10 -11.01 -4.35
C ALA A 77 -8.03 -10.13 -5.02
N ILE A 78 -8.13 -8.81 -4.89
CA ILE A 78 -7.09 -7.87 -5.36
C ILE A 78 -5.81 -8.06 -4.56
N GLU A 79 -5.92 -8.22 -3.23
CA GLU A 79 -4.79 -8.47 -2.35
C GLU A 79 -4.08 -9.79 -2.69
N GLU A 80 -4.82 -10.90 -2.79
CA GLU A 80 -4.25 -12.20 -3.15
C GLU A 80 -3.61 -12.18 -4.53
N ARG A 81 -4.21 -11.49 -5.51
CA ARG A 81 -3.60 -11.29 -6.83
C ARG A 81 -2.27 -10.55 -6.75
N LEU A 82 -2.19 -9.51 -5.93
CA LEU A 82 -0.96 -8.75 -5.71
C LEU A 82 0.11 -9.62 -5.03
N ILE A 83 -0.27 -10.42 -4.04
CA ILE A 83 0.63 -11.35 -3.35
C ILE A 83 1.21 -12.36 -4.35
N ARG A 84 0.38 -12.94 -5.23
CA ARG A 84 0.85 -13.87 -6.27
C ARG A 84 1.81 -13.23 -7.27
N GLU A 85 1.57 -11.98 -7.65
CA GLU A 85 2.50 -11.23 -8.51
C GLU A 85 3.84 -11.01 -7.81
N ILE A 86 3.83 -10.61 -6.53
CA ILE A 86 5.05 -10.45 -5.72
C ILE A 86 5.81 -11.77 -5.61
N MET A 87 5.12 -12.88 -5.36
CA MET A 87 5.76 -14.21 -5.33
C MET A 87 6.43 -14.54 -6.66
N ALA A 88 5.76 -14.27 -7.78
CA ALA A 88 6.28 -14.56 -9.13
C ALA A 88 7.47 -13.66 -9.53
N VAL A 89 7.45 -12.38 -9.12
CA VAL A 89 8.50 -11.41 -9.45
C VAL A 89 9.72 -11.53 -8.52
N ASP A 90 9.48 -11.68 -7.22
CA ASP A 90 10.54 -11.69 -6.20
C ASP A 90 11.01 -13.11 -5.82
N GLU A 91 10.40 -14.16 -6.37
CA GLU A 91 10.69 -15.58 -6.09
C GLU A 91 10.69 -15.91 -4.57
N VAL A 92 9.63 -15.49 -3.87
CA VAL A 92 9.47 -15.69 -2.41
C VAL A 92 8.21 -16.49 -2.07
N ASP A 93 8.21 -17.07 -0.86
CA ASP A 93 7.05 -17.76 -0.30
C ASP A 93 5.89 -16.80 0.01
N TRP A 94 4.68 -17.36 0.10
CA TRP A 94 3.44 -16.61 0.31
C TRP A 94 3.47 -15.78 1.60
N ASP A 95 3.95 -16.34 2.71
CA ASP A 95 4.03 -15.62 4.00
C ASP A 95 4.92 -14.37 3.91
N ALA A 96 6.04 -14.47 3.18
CA ALA A 96 6.96 -13.36 2.96
C ALA A 96 6.38 -12.32 2.00
N ALA A 97 5.65 -12.75 0.97
CA ALA A 97 4.95 -11.86 0.05
C ALA A 97 3.79 -11.12 0.73
N HIS A 98 3.02 -11.78 1.59
CA HIS A 98 1.90 -11.20 2.33
C HIS A 98 2.33 -10.03 3.24
N LEU A 99 3.55 -10.07 3.77
CA LEU A 99 4.07 -9.01 4.63
C LEU A 99 4.48 -7.73 3.87
N LYS A 100 4.77 -7.81 2.57
CA LYS A 100 5.34 -6.69 1.79
C LYS A 100 4.34 -5.54 1.51
N PRO A 101 3.08 -5.78 1.12
CA PRO A 101 2.10 -4.72 0.87
C PRO A 101 1.87 -3.74 2.04
N PRO A 102 1.62 -4.20 3.30
CA PRO A 102 1.40 -3.28 4.41
C PRO A 102 2.64 -2.47 4.78
N LEU A 103 3.85 -3.01 4.60
CA LEU A 103 5.10 -2.28 4.80
C LEU A 103 5.20 -1.07 3.85
N GLY A 104 4.81 -1.24 2.58
CA GLY A 104 4.73 -0.17 1.61
C GLY A 104 3.74 0.94 2.02
N GLN A 105 2.54 0.56 2.44
CA GLN A 105 1.50 1.51 2.86
C GLN A 105 1.92 2.33 4.08
N ILE A 106 2.54 1.70 5.09
CA ILE A 106 3.05 2.39 6.28
C ILE A 106 4.15 3.37 5.89
N SER A 107 5.07 2.97 5.02
CA SER A 107 6.17 3.86 4.58
C SER A 107 5.64 5.10 3.87
N PHE A 108 4.66 4.95 2.97
CA PHE A 108 4.00 6.06 2.29
C PHE A 108 3.24 6.96 3.28
N PHE A 109 2.51 6.37 4.23
CA PHE A 109 1.79 7.13 5.24
C PHE A 109 2.73 7.97 6.11
N LEU A 110 3.84 7.38 6.58
CA LEU A 110 4.86 8.11 7.34
C LEU A 110 5.50 9.23 6.52
N LEU A 111 5.76 8.99 5.24
CA LEU A 111 6.29 10.00 4.33
C LEU A 111 5.28 11.13 4.09
N ALA A 112 4.00 10.82 3.94
CA ALA A 112 2.93 11.80 3.85
C ALA A 112 2.81 12.64 5.14
N LEU A 113 2.97 12.02 6.31
CA LEU A 113 2.98 12.72 7.60
C LEU A 113 4.21 13.63 7.75
N GLN A 114 5.39 13.17 7.32
CA GLN A 114 6.61 13.99 7.28
C GLN A 114 6.45 15.18 6.34
N PHE A 115 5.86 14.97 5.16
CA PHE A 115 5.56 16.03 4.22
C PHE A 115 4.56 17.04 4.80
N ALA A 116 3.48 16.57 5.43
CA ALA A 116 2.51 17.42 6.10
C ALA A 116 3.18 18.27 7.20
N ARG A 117 4.09 17.69 7.97
CA ARG A 117 4.90 18.44 8.95
C ARG A 117 5.71 19.55 8.31
N ALA A 118 6.43 19.27 7.22
CA ALA A 118 7.21 20.28 6.51
C ALA A 118 6.33 21.42 5.95
N GLN A 119 5.14 21.10 5.43
CA GLN A 119 4.19 22.13 4.96
C GLN A 119 3.63 22.98 6.09
N MET A 120 3.38 22.40 7.28
CA MET A 120 2.97 23.18 8.45
C MET A 120 4.04 24.17 8.90
N GLU A 121 5.32 23.78 8.84
CA GLU A 121 6.45 24.68 9.14
C GLU A 121 6.55 25.83 8.13
N ASN A 122 6.37 25.55 6.84
CA ASN A 122 6.36 26.57 5.78
C ASN A 122 5.22 27.58 5.91
N LEU A 123 4.05 27.14 6.40
CA LEU A 123 2.91 28.02 6.67
C LEU A 123 3.02 28.79 8.00
N GLY A 124 4.08 28.56 8.78
CA GLY A 124 4.24 29.16 10.11
C GLY A 124 3.21 28.66 11.14
N LEU A 125 2.48 27.58 10.83
CA LEU A 125 1.50 26.99 11.72
C LEU A 125 2.25 26.20 12.79
N LYS A 126 2.13 26.63 14.05
CA LYS A 126 2.66 25.92 15.22
C LYS A 126 1.50 25.26 16.00
N PRO A 127 0.84 24.23 15.45
CA PRO A 127 -0.43 23.71 15.96
C PRO A 127 -0.33 23.26 17.43
N TYR A 128 0.82 22.70 17.82
CA TYR A 128 1.01 22.20 19.17
C TYR A 128 1.17 23.32 20.20
N THR A 129 1.79 24.44 19.84
CA THR A 129 2.09 25.52 20.80
C THR A 129 0.82 26.20 21.31
N ALA A 130 -0.11 26.55 20.41
CA ALA A 130 -1.39 27.17 20.81
C ALA A 130 -2.21 26.22 21.69
N MET A 131 -2.36 24.96 21.27
CA MET A 131 -3.10 23.96 22.05
C MET A 131 -2.48 23.75 23.45
N MET A 132 -1.15 23.65 23.55
CA MET A 132 -0.47 23.47 24.84
C MET A 132 -0.58 24.69 25.75
N LYS A 133 -0.50 25.90 25.19
CA LYS A 133 -0.73 27.13 25.96
C LYS A 133 -2.15 27.19 26.51
N THR A 134 -3.16 26.86 25.71
CA THR A 134 -4.57 26.78 26.19
C THR A 134 -4.74 25.72 27.28
N ARG A 135 -4.14 24.53 27.11
CA ARG A 135 -4.19 23.49 28.15
C ARG A 135 -3.52 23.92 29.45
N ARG A 136 -2.38 24.61 29.38
CA ARG A 136 -1.70 25.18 30.55
C ARG A 136 -2.54 26.26 31.22
N ALA A 137 -3.09 27.20 30.45
CA ALA A 137 -3.97 28.26 30.95
C ALA A 137 -5.17 27.67 31.71
N ASN A 138 -5.84 26.66 31.14
CA ASN A 138 -6.96 25.99 31.78
C ASN A 138 -6.56 25.27 33.07
N ARG A 139 -5.40 24.60 33.07
CA ARG A 139 -4.86 23.95 34.28
C ARG A 139 -4.57 24.97 35.37
N LEU A 140 -3.92 26.09 35.03
CA LEU A 140 -3.60 27.16 35.97
C LEU A 140 -4.87 27.78 36.56
N ALA A 141 -5.87 28.08 35.72
CA ALA A 141 -7.17 28.59 36.14
C ALA A 141 -7.91 27.62 37.09
N SER A 142 -7.74 26.31 36.90
CA SER A 142 -8.33 25.30 37.79
C SER A 142 -7.63 25.21 39.15
N SER A 143 -6.33 25.47 39.21
CA SER A 143 -5.54 25.45 40.46
C SER A 143 -5.76 26.69 41.33
N TYR A 144 -6.20 27.81 40.75
CA TYR A 144 -6.33 29.10 41.44
C TYR A 144 -7.73 29.73 41.23
N PRO A 145 -8.80 29.14 41.79
CA PRO A 145 -10.18 29.57 41.54
C PRO A 145 -10.52 30.96 42.10
N ASN A 146 -9.77 31.45 43.09
CA ASN A 146 -9.99 32.77 43.69
C ASN A 146 -9.53 33.95 42.80
N TYR A 147 -8.85 33.66 41.70
CA TYR A 147 -8.31 34.67 40.78
C TYR A 147 -9.15 34.73 39.49
N ASN A 148 -9.09 35.88 38.79
CA ASN A 148 -9.79 36.03 37.52
C ASN A 148 -9.14 35.14 36.45
N LYS A 149 -9.96 34.24 35.86
CA LYS A 149 -9.52 33.28 34.84
C LYS A 149 -8.91 33.95 33.61
N ASN A 150 -9.39 35.12 33.22
CA ASN A 150 -8.88 35.84 32.04
C ASN A 150 -7.43 36.28 32.25
N ILE A 151 -7.11 36.83 33.44
CA ILE A 151 -5.76 37.27 33.78
C ILE A 151 -4.79 36.07 33.83
N LEU A 152 -5.22 34.94 34.41
CA LEU A 152 -4.41 33.72 34.44
C LEU A 152 -4.18 33.14 33.05
N ALA A 153 -5.19 33.21 32.18
CA ALA A 153 -5.06 32.78 30.79
C ALA A 153 -4.07 33.68 30.03
N ASP A 154 -4.22 35.00 30.12
CA ASP A 154 -3.32 35.96 29.47
C ASP A 154 -1.87 35.79 29.95
N PHE A 155 -1.66 35.62 31.26
CA PHE A 155 -0.34 35.33 31.83
C PHE A 155 0.26 34.03 31.27
N SER A 156 -0.52 32.93 31.26
CA SER A 156 -0.07 31.66 30.71
C SER A 156 0.19 31.71 29.19
N MET A 157 -0.48 32.62 28.47
CA MET A 157 -0.29 32.82 27.04
C MET A 157 0.96 33.65 26.74
N ALA A 158 1.27 34.65 27.59
CA ALA A 158 2.43 35.52 27.49
C ALA A 158 3.75 34.78 27.77
N GLN A 159 3.74 33.77 28.65
CA GLN A 159 4.94 32.99 28.96
C GLN A 159 5.44 32.19 27.75
N SER A 160 6.75 32.28 27.45
CA SER A 160 7.43 31.42 26.47
C SER A 160 7.38 29.97 26.93
N LEU A 161 7.28 29.03 25.97
CA LEU A 161 7.30 27.60 26.28
C LEU A 161 8.73 27.05 26.42
N ILE A 162 9.74 27.88 26.19
CA ILE A 162 11.16 27.54 26.09
C ILE A 162 11.88 28.52 27.01
N ASP A 163 12.15 28.09 28.24
CA ASP A 163 13.19 28.63 29.13
C ASP A 163 14.21 27.50 29.35
#